data_AF-A0AAQ3TDZ9-F1
#
_entry.id   AF-A0AAQ3TDZ9-F1
#
_cell.length_a   1.000
_cell.length_b   1.000
_cell.length_c   1.000
_cell.angle_alpha   90.00
_cell.angle_beta   90.00
_cell.angle_gamma   90.00
#
_symmetry.space_group_name_H-M   'P 1'
#
loop_
_entity.id
_entity.type
_entity.pdbx_description
1 polymer ?
#
loop_
_entity_poly.entity_id
_entity_poly.type
_entity_poly.pdbx_seq_one_letter_code
_entity_poly.pdbx_strand_id
1 'polypeptide(L)'
;MGNRAAFVVAFLLRAIYGGMQIVTKDAFNEGMSTSVFVFYRHVTAILFLVPIAFVLERKTAPPLSFKVSLKLFFHALYGITGAINIYSLGLSYASATSSSAIFNLLPAVAFFLAVLLG
;
A
#
# COMPACT_ATOMS: atom_id res chain seq x y z
N MET A 1 -10.76 -25.70 8.55
CA MET A 1 -9.91 -25.21 7.44
C MET A 1 -8.96 -24.09 7.92
N GLY A 2 -8.24 -24.28 9.04
CA GLY A 2 -7.77 -23.15 9.88
C GLY A 2 -6.40 -22.53 9.56
N ASN A 3 -5.33 -23.31 9.37
CA ASN A 3 -3.97 -22.72 9.24
C ASN A 3 -3.38 -22.77 7.83
N ARG A 4 -3.67 -23.81 7.04
CA ARG A 4 -3.09 -23.96 5.69
C ARG A 4 -3.51 -22.83 4.75
N ALA A 5 -4.80 -22.45 4.78
CA ALA A 5 -5.30 -21.35 3.95
C ALA A 5 -4.62 -20.02 4.30
N ALA A 6 -4.41 -19.73 5.60
CA ALA A 6 -3.72 -18.53 6.05
C ALA A 6 -2.26 -18.50 5.57
N PHE A 7 -1.53 -19.62 5.65
CA PHE A 7 -0.15 -19.71 5.15
C PHE A 7 -0.07 -19.56 3.63
N VAL A 8 -1.01 -20.16 2.89
CA VAL A 8 -1.07 -20.02 1.43
C VAL A 8 -1.33 -18.56 1.04
N VAL A 9 -2.29 -17.90 1.68
CA VAL A 9 -2.58 -16.48 1.46
C VAL A 9 -1.37 -15.61 1.80
N ALA A 10 -0.73 -15.85 2.95
CA ALA A 10 0.46 -15.11 3.35
C ALA A 10 1.61 -15.27 2.35
N PHE A 11 1.85 -16.49 1.86
CA PHE A 11 2.85 -16.77 0.83
C PHE A 11 2.52 -16.04 -0.47
N LEU A 12 1.28 -16.13 -0.95
CA LEU A 12 0.84 -15.46 -2.18
C LEU A 12 1.00 -13.94 -2.08
N LEU A 13 0.59 -13.34 -0.96
CA LEU A 13 0.78 -11.91 -0.72
C LEU A 13 2.26 -11.52 -0.79
N ARG A 14 3.14 -12.29 -0.14
CA ARG A 14 4.59 -12.02 -0.17
C ARG A 14 5.19 -12.18 -1.56
N ALA A 15 4.75 -13.19 -2.32
CA ALA A 15 5.18 -13.38 -3.71
C ALA A 15 4.74 -12.21 -4.60
N ILE A 16 3.48 -11.76 -4.48
CA ILE A 16 2.96 -10.59 -5.22
C ILE A 16 3.75 -9.33 -4.85
N TYR A 17 4.00 -9.08 -3.57
CA TYR A 17 4.79 -7.92 -3.13
C TYR A 17 6.23 -7.96 -3.65
N GLY A 18 6.89 -9.13 -3.64
CA GLY A 18 8.23 -9.30 -4.20
C GLY A 18 8.27 -8.98 -5.70
N GLY A 19 7.34 -9.56 -6.47
CA GLY A 19 7.20 -9.26 -7.90
C GLY A 19 6.93 -7.78 -8.17
N MET A 20 6.03 -7.17 -7.40
CA MET A 20 5.72 -5.74 -7.51
C MET A 20 6.96 -4.87 -7.31
N GLN A 21 7.83 -5.17 -6.33
CA GLN A 21 9.03 -4.36 -6.12
C GLN A 21 10.06 -4.48 -7.25
N ILE A 22 10.19 -5.67 -7.84
CA ILE A 22 11.06 -5.89 -9.00
C ILE A 22 10.57 -5.07 -10.19
N VAL A 23 9.28 -5.21 -10.55
CA VAL A 23 8.68 -4.46 -11.68
C VAL A 23 8.72 -2.95 -11.44
N THR A 24 8.45 -2.50 -10.21
CA THR A 24 8.53 -1.08 -9.86
C THR A 24 9.95 -0.56 -10.01
N LYS A 25 10.95 -1.32 -9.56
CA LYS A 25 12.35 -0.92 -9.69
C LYS A 25 12.78 -0.84 -11.15
N ASP A 26 12.34 -1.79 -11.96
CA ASP A 26 12.62 -1.83 -13.39
C ASP A 26 12.07 -0.58 -14.10
N ALA A 27 10.80 -0.24 -13.83
CA ALA A 27 10.19 0.98 -14.36
C ALA A 27 10.94 2.27 -13.94
N PHE A 28 11.45 2.33 -12.71
CA PHE A 28 12.24 3.48 -12.24
C PHE A 28 13.62 3.53 -12.90
N ASN A 29 14.23 2.39 -13.21
CA ASN A 29 15.51 2.34 -13.92
C ASN A 29 15.37 2.81 -15.38
N GLU A 30 14.20 2.61 -16.00
CA GLU A 30 13.86 3.16 -17.33
C GLU A 30 13.51 4.66 -17.31
N GLY A 31 13.58 5.32 -16.14
CA GLY A 31 13.38 6.76 -16.00
C GLY A 31 11.95 7.18 -15.68
N MET A 32 11.06 6.25 -15.30
CA MET A 32 9.70 6.59 -14.88
C MET A 32 9.72 7.41 -13.58
N SER A 33 9.00 8.53 -13.57
CA SER A 33 8.81 9.33 -12.36
C SER A 33 8.07 8.54 -11.27
N THR A 34 8.62 8.55 -10.05
CA THR A 34 8.07 7.83 -8.90
C THR A 34 6.66 8.31 -8.56
N SER A 35 6.41 9.62 -8.56
CA SER A 35 5.10 10.20 -8.29
C SER A 35 4.06 9.81 -9.35
N VAL A 36 4.46 9.75 -10.62
CA VAL A 36 3.58 9.33 -11.73
C VAL A 36 3.21 7.86 -11.58
N PHE A 37 4.17 7.00 -11.27
CA PHE A 37 3.92 5.58 -10.99
C PHE A 37 2.93 5.40 -9.83
N VAL A 38 3.14 6.11 -8.72
CA VAL A 38 2.26 6.05 -7.56
C VAL A 38 0.86 6.54 -7.89
N PHE A 39 0.72 7.60 -8.68
CA PHE A 39 -0.58 8.07 -9.15
C PHE A 39 -1.32 6.99 -9.94
N TYR A 40 -0.68 6.38 -10.94
CA TYR A 40 -1.29 5.31 -11.73
C TYR A 40 -1.65 4.09 -10.90
N ARG A 41 -0.86 3.75 -9.88
CA ARG A 41 -1.18 2.68 -8.93
C ARG A 41 -2.49 2.96 -8.18
N HIS A 42 -2.70 4.19 -7.72
CA HIS A 42 -3.94 4.57 -7.04
C HIS A 42 -5.14 4.61 -7.99
N VAL A 43 -4.96 5.16 -9.20
CA VAL A 43 -6.02 5.17 -10.23
C VAL A 43 -6.45 3.74 -10.57
N THR A 44 -5.48 2.86 -10.80
CA THR A 44 -5.74 1.44 -11.06
C THR A 44 -6.49 0.80 -9.90
N ALA A 45 -6.06 1.03 -8.66
CA ALA A 45 -6.75 0.51 -7.48
C ALA A 45 -8.21 1.00 -7.40
N ILE A 46 -8.47 2.28 -7.69
CA ILE A 46 -9.83 2.84 -7.70
C ILE A 46 -10.67 2.18 -8.78
N LEU A 47 -10.14 2.01 -10.00
CA LEU A 47 -10.84 1.40 -11.13
C LEU A 47 -11.28 -0.05 -10.82
N PHE A 48 -10.49 -0.80 -10.05
CA PHE A 48 -10.85 -2.16 -9.65
C PHE A 48 -11.75 -2.19 -8.40
N LEU A 49 -11.45 -1.39 -7.38
CA LEU A 49 -12.16 -1.45 -6.10
C LEU A 49 -13.53 -0.80 -6.15
N VAL A 50 -13.73 0.29 -6.90
CA VAL A 50 -15.02 1.00 -6.94
C VAL A 50 -16.15 0.12 -7.47
N PRO A 51 -16.01 -0.60 -8.61
CA PRO A 51 -17.05 -1.52 -9.08
C PRO A 51 -17.33 -2.64 -8.06
N ILE A 52 -16.30 -3.21 -7.45
CA ILE A 52 -16.43 -4.29 -6.47
C ILE A 52 -17.19 -3.79 -5.23
N ALA A 53 -16.77 -2.65 -4.67
CA ALA A 53 -17.43 -2.03 -3.52
C ALA A 53 -18.88 -1.65 -3.87
N PHE A 54 -19.13 -1.13 -5.07
CA PHE A 54 -20.47 -0.79 -5.51
C PHE A 54 -21.36 -2.03 -5.65
N VAL A 55 -20.86 -3.17 -6.13
CA VAL A 55 -21.68 -4.39 -6.27
C VAL A 55 -21.89 -5.09 -4.93
N LEU A 56 -20.85 -5.22 -4.12
CA LEU A 56 -20.86 -6.04 -2.90
C LEU A 56 -21.35 -5.27 -1.66
N GLU A 57 -20.97 -3.99 -1.52
CA GLU A 57 -21.11 -3.28 -0.24
C GLU A 57 -22.21 -2.20 -0.26
N ARG A 58 -22.72 -1.81 -1.45
CA ARG A 58 -23.71 -0.71 -1.56
C ARG A 58 -24.97 -0.86 -0.70
N LYS A 59 -25.36 -2.09 -0.34
CA LYS A 59 -26.57 -2.36 0.44
C LYS A 59 -26.33 -2.35 1.95
N THR A 60 -25.08 -2.56 2.38
CA THR A 60 -24.70 -2.69 3.79
C THR A 60 -23.86 -1.51 4.28
N ALA A 61 -23.32 -0.70 3.37
CA ALA A 61 -22.45 0.42 3.70
C ALA A 61 -23.22 1.55 4.41
N PRO A 62 -22.71 2.06 5.54
CA PRO A 62 -23.29 3.23 6.20
C PRO A 62 -23.09 4.49 5.34
N PRO A 63 -23.99 5.48 5.45
CA PRO A 63 -23.88 6.72 4.68
C PRO A 63 -22.64 7.52 5.09
N LEU A 64 -21.82 7.89 4.11
CA LEU A 64 -20.64 8.73 4.28
C LEU A 64 -21.02 10.21 4.18
N SER A 65 -20.91 10.93 5.30
CA SER A 65 -21.04 12.40 5.30
C SER A 65 -19.85 13.04 4.61
N PHE A 66 -20.07 14.14 3.89
CA PHE A 66 -19.01 14.93 3.25
C PHE A 66 -17.87 15.30 4.22
N LYS A 67 -18.20 15.65 5.48
CA LYS A 67 -17.19 15.96 6.51
C LYS A 67 -16.28 14.77 6.82
N VAL A 68 -16.84 13.56 6.86
CA VAL A 68 -16.08 12.33 7.11
C VAL A 68 -15.23 12.00 5.89
N SER A 69 -15.80 12.09 4.68
CA SER A 69 -15.06 11.90 3.43
C SER A 69 -13.86 12.84 3.32
N LEU A 70 -14.01 14.10 3.71
CA LEU A 70 -12.93 15.08 3.69
C LEU A 70 -11.82 14.72 4.69
N LYS A 71 -12.18 14.29 5.91
CA LYS A 71 -11.21 13.81 6.90
C LYS A 71 -10.44 12.59 6.40
N LEU A 72 -11.14 11.61 5.82
CA LEU A 72 -10.54 10.41 5.23
C LEU A 72 -9.62 10.76 4.07
N PHE A 73 -10.01 11.70 3.21
CA PHE A 73 -9.20 12.17 2.10
C PHE A 73 -7.87 12.75 2.57
N PHE A 74 -7.90 13.70 3.50
CA PHE A 74 -6.65 14.27 4.02
C PHE A 74 -5.80 13.21 4.71
N HIS A 75 -6.42 12.34 5.52
CA HIS A 75 -5.72 11.22 6.18
C HIS A 75 -5.01 10.30 5.18
N ALA A 76 -5.69 9.91 4.10
CA ALA A 76 -5.11 9.08 3.04
C ALA A 76 -4.03 9.82 2.24
N LEU A 77 -4.17 11.14 2.06
CA LEU A 77 -3.22 11.96 1.32
C LEU A 77 -1.88 12.07 2.05
N TYR A 78 -1.86 12.47 3.32
CA TYR A 78 -0.59 12.57 4.05
C TYR A 78 -0.08 11.21 4.55
N GLY A 79 -0.97 10.31 4.96
CA GLY A 79 -0.61 9.02 5.54
C GLY A 79 -0.10 8.05 4.49
N ILE A 80 -1.00 7.53 3.66
CA ILE A 80 -0.69 6.47 2.71
C ILE A 80 0.03 7.02 1.48
N THR A 81 -0.49 8.08 0.86
CA THR A 81 0.08 8.61 -0.38
C THR A 81 1.49 9.17 -0.14
N GLY A 82 1.67 9.96 0.92
CA GLY A 82 2.98 10.47 1.34
C GLY A 82 3.98 9.34 1.59
N ALA A 83 3.62 8.35 2.41
CA ALA A 83 4.51 7.22 2.72
C ALA A 83 4.92 6.42 1.48
N ILE A 84 3.98 6.14 0.57
CA ILE A 84 4.27 5.40 -0.67
C ILE A 84 5.19 6.20 -1.60
N ASN A 85 5.02 7.53 -1.70
CA ASN A 85 5.90 8.36 -2.52
C ASN A 85 7.32 8.40 -1.96
N ILE A 86 7.48 8.58 -0.64
CA ILE A 86 8.79 8.55 0.02
C ILE A 86 9.45 7.17 -0.16
N TYR A 87 8.69 6.09 0.03
CA TYR A 87 9.16 4.73 -0.24
C TYR A 87 9.61 4.55 -1.69
N SER A 88 8.82 5.03 -2.66
CA SER A 88 9.12 4.88 -4.09
C SER A 88 10.35 5.67 -4.50
N LEU A 89 10.55 6.85 -3.91
CA LEU A 89 11.79 7.62 -4.03
C LEU A 89 12.98 6.87 -3.43
N GLY A 90 12.84 6.26 -2.26
CA GLY A 90 13.90 5.41 -1.70
C GLY A 90 14.25 4.23 -2.61
N LEU A 91 13.23 3.56 -3.17
CA LEU A 91 13.41 2.46 -4.12
C LEU A 91 14.08 2.90 -5.42
N SER A 92 13.87 4.14 -5.90
CA SER A 92 14.57 4.62 -7.10
C SER A 92 16.08 4.66 -6.90
N TYR A 93 16.57 4.91 -5.68
CA TYR A 93 17.99 4.93 -5.34
C TYR A 93 18.53 3.59 -4.79
N ALA A 94 17.66 2.71 -4.30
CA ALA A 94 18.04 1.41 -3.72
C ALA A 94 17.75 0.22 -4.65
N SER A 95 18.09 -1.00 -4.22
CA SER A 95 17.71 -2.23 -4.90
C SER A 95 16.36 -2.76 -4.39
N ALA A 96 15.64 -3.52 -5.23
CA ALA A 96 14.38 -4.15 -4.84
C ALA A 96 14.56 -5.05 -3.58
N THR A 97 15.68 -5.76 -3.47
CA THR A 97 15.99 -6.59 -2.29
C THR A 97 16.13 -5.76 -1.01
N SER A 98 16.85 -4.63 -1.08
CA SER A 98 17.02 -3.73 0.08
C SER A 98 15.68 -3.13 0.50
N SER A 99 14.89 -2.65 -0.47
CA SER A 99 13.55 -2.12 -0.22
C SER A 99 12.57 -3.17 0.32
N SER A 100 12.72 -4.45 -0.04
CA SER A 100 11.97 -5.57 0.58
C SER A 100 12.34 -5.74 2.04
N ALA A 101 13.63 -5.69 2.36
CA ALA A 101 14.13 -5.91 3.72
C ALA A 101 13.68 -4.83 4.71
N ILE A 102 13.54 -3.57 4.27
CA ILE A 102 13.07 -2.45 5.12
C ILE A 102 11.69 -2.75 5.75
N PHE A 103 10.81 -3.48 5.07
CA PHE A 103 9.50 -3.83 5.65
C PHE A 103 9.58 -4.74 6.87
N ASN A 104 10.70 -5.41 7.12
CA ASN A 104 10.91 -6.17 8.36
C ASN A 104 11.08 -5.27 9.58
N LEU A 105 11.35 -3.97 9.39
CA LEU A 105 11.41 -2.99 10.48
C LEU A 105 10.03 -2.51 10.93
N LEU A 106 8.98 -2.71 10.13
CA LEU A 106 7.64 -2.20 10.41
C LEU A 106 7.11 -2.65 11.79
N PRO A 107 7.20 -3.94 12.17
CA PRO A 107 6.79 -4.40 13.50
C PRO A 107 7.65 -3.81 14.63
N ALA A 108 8.96 -3.65 14.41
CA ALA A 108 9.88 -3.09 15.40
C ALA A 108 9.57 -1.62 15.69
N VAL A 109 9.34 -0.81 14.63
CA VAL A 109 8.94 0.60 14.76
C VAL A 109 7.57 0.71 15.44
N ALA A 110 6.61 -0.14 15.06
CA ALA A 110 5.29 -0.16 15.70
C ALA A 110 5.38 -0.47 17.20
N PHE A 111 6.18 -1.46 17.59
CA PHE A 111 6.41 -1.79 18.99
C PHE A 111 7.07 -0.64 19.75
N PHE A 112 8.11 -0.03 19.18
CA PHE A 112 8.78 1.12 19.78
C PHE A 112 7.81 2.29 20.02
N LEU A 113 7.01 2.64 19.02
CA LEU A 113 5.99 3.69 19.15
C LEU A 113 4.92 3.32 20.18
N ALA A 114 4.50 2.05 20.24
CA ALA A 114 3.53 1.58 21.22
C ALA A 114 4.06 1.71 22.66
N VAL A 115 5.34 1.43 22.90
CA VAL A 115 5.97 1.61 24.22
C VAL A 115 6.17 3.10 24.56
N LEU A 116 6.47 3.93 23.57
CA LEU A 116 6.71 5.37 23.79
C LEU A 116 5.42 6.16 24.05
N LEU A 117 4.32 5.77 23.40
CA LEU A 117 3.04 6.49 23.40
C LEU A 117 1.95 5.83 24.26
N GLY A 118 2.16 4.59 24.70
CA GLY A 118 1.27 3.83 25.57
C GLY A 118 1.58 4.06 27.05
#